data_AF-A0A098EP34-F1
#
_entry.id   AF-A0A098EP34-F1
#
_cell.length_a   1.000
_cell.length_b   1.000
_cell.length_c   1.000
_cell.angle_alpha   90.00
_cell.angle_beta   90.00
_cell.angle_gamma   90.00
#
_symmetry.space_group_name_H-M   'P 1'
#
loop_
_entity.id
_entity.type
_entity.pdbx_description
1 polymer ?
#
loop_
_entity_poly.entity_id
_entity_poly.type
_entity_poly.pdbx_seq_one_letter_code
_entity_poly.pdbx_strand_id
1 'polypeptide(L)' 'MGKSITNKEQQVSYMKQRLNMFLEVLDAIEPENTELEDIDRLIAMVDDLDEKMQQFKSRPEDEK' A
#
# COMPACT_ATOMS: atom_id res chain seq x y z
N MET A 1 2.89 17.94 -12.34
CA MET A 1 1.70 17.08 -12.52
C MET A 1 2.19 15.65 -12.72
N GLY A 2 2.22 14.84 -11.66
CA GLY A 2 2.65 13.44 -11.75
C GLY A 2 1.63 12.63 -12.55
N LYS A 3 2.10 11.82 -13.51
CA LYS A 3 1.22 11.00 -14.37
C LYS A 3 0.38 10.07 -13.47
N SER A 4 -0.94 10.18 -13.56
CA SER A 4 -1.85 9.31 -12.81
C SER A 4 -1.79 7.89 -13.37
N ILE A 5 -1.68 6.88 -12.50
CA ILE A 5 -1.74 5.47 -12.92
C ILE A 5 -3.21 5.10 -13.21
N THR A 6 -3.60 5.06 -14.48
CA THR A 6 -4.96 4.66 -14.92
C THR A 6 -5.02 3.21 -15.36
N ASN A 7 -3.91 2.65 -15.86
CA ASN A 7 -3.83 1.27 -16.32
C ASN A 7 -3.89 0.26 -15.14
N LYS A 8 -4.80 -0.70 -15.23
CA LYS A 8 -5.06 -1.72 -14.21
C LYS A 8 -3.86 -2.62 -13.90
N GLU A 9 -3.07 -3.00 -14.91
CA GLU A 9 -1.85 -3.81 -14.68
C GLU A 9 -0.81 -3.01 -13.89
N GLN A 10 -0.65 -1.73 -14.22
CA GLN A 10 0.24 -0.83 -13.48
C GLN A 10 -0.26 -0.61 -12.03
N GLN A 11 -1.57 -0.49 -11.83
CA GLN A 11 -2.17 -0.41 -10.48
C GLN A 11 -1.89 -1.67 -9.67
N VAL A 12 -2.09 -2.86 -10.25
CA VAL A 12 -1.79 -4.15 -9.59
C VAL A 12 -0.30 -4.27 -9.29
N SER A 13 0.57 -3.92 -10.23
CA SER A 13 2.03 -3.94 -10.03
C SER A 13 2.46 -3.00 -8.89
N TYR A 14 1.89 -1.79 -8.84
CA TYR A 14 2.11 -0.84 -7.76
C TYR A 14 1.69 -1.41 -6.40
N MET A 15 0.49 -1.99 -6.30
CA MET A 15 0.01 -2.57 -5.05
C MET A 15 0.89 -3.74 -4.57
N LYS A 16 1.34 -4.60 -5.49
CA LYS A 16 2.29 -5.68 -5.18
C LYS A 16 3.60 -5.13 -4.63
N GLN A 17 4.14 -4.08 -5.24
CA GLN A 17 5.37 -3.45 -4.75
C GLN A 17 5.18 -2.87 -3.35
N ARG A 18 4.07 -2.16 -3.10
CA ARG A 18 3.77 -1.59 -1.77
C ARG A 18 3.57 -2.66 -0.71
N LEU A 19 2.91 -3.77 -1.04
CA LEU A 19 2.76 -4.92 -0.15
C LEU A 19 4.10 -5.56 0.18
N ASN A 20 4.98 -5.75 -0.80
CA ASN A 20 6.32 -6.31 -0.54
C ASN A 20 7.12 -5.42 0.41
N MET A 21 7.08 -4.09 0.23
CA MET A 21 7.74 -3.16 1.16
C MET A 21 7.15 -3.24 2.57
N PHE A 22 5.83 -3.42 2.71
CA PHE A 22 5.21 -3.65 4.02
C PHE A 22 5.70 -4.96 4.65
N LEU A 23 5.80 -6.05 3.89
CA LEU A 23 6.31 -7.32 4.39
C LEU A 23 7.78 -7.22 4.83
N GLU A 24 8.62 -6.51 4.09
CA GLU A 24 10.02 -6.25 4.50
C GLU A 24 10.10 -5.50 5.82
N VAL A 25 9.21 -4.53 6.06
CA VAL A 25 9.13 -3.82 7.35
C VAL A 25 8.65 -4.76 8.45
N LEU A 26 7.63 -5.58 8.17
CA LEU A 26 7.09 -6.54 9.13
C LEU A 26 8.12 -7.59 9.54
N ASP A 27 8.88 -8.12 8.58
CA ASP A 27 9.93 -9.13 8.82
C ASP A 27 11.13 -8.55 9.58
N ALA A 28 11.37 -7.25 9.48
CA ALA A 28 12.44 -6.56 10.20
C ALA A 28 12.09 -6.25 11.67
N ILE A 29 10.85 -6.47 12.09
CA ILE A 29 10.40 -6.18 13.46
C ILE A 29 10.71 -7.37 14.38
N GLU A 30 11.40 -7.09 15.47
CA GLU A 30 11.66 -8.06 16.55
C GLU A 30 10.53 -7.99 17.59
N PRO A 31 9.71 -9.05 17.78
CA PRO A 31 8.53 -9.00 18.65
C PRO A 31 8.83 -8.63 20.10
N GLU A 32 10.03 -8.95 20.59
CA GLU A 32 10.47 -8.68 21.96
C GLU A 32 10.82 -7.20 22.19
N ASN A 33 11.11 -6.46 21.11
CA ASN A 33 11.53 -5.05 21.13
C ASN A 33 10.50 -4.12 20.47
N THR A 34 9.38 -4.65 19.99
CA THR A 34 8.32 -3.88 19.32
C THR A 34 7.53 -3.06 20.34
N GLU A 35 7.37 -1.76 20.09
CA GLU A 35 6.55 -0.87 20.91
C GLU A 35 5.18 -0.61 20.27
N LEU A 36 4.27 0.04 21.00
CA LEU A 36 2.93 0.34 20.49
C LEU A 36 2.98 1.25 19.26
N GLU A 37 3.95 2.18 19.24
CA GLU A 37 4.21 3.10 18.14
C GLU A 37 4.60 2.36 16.84
N ASP A 38 5.31 1.24 16.94
CA ASP A 38 5.64 0.41 15.79
C ASP A 38 4.39 -0.28 15.22
N ILE A 39 3.51 -0.76 16.11
CA ILE A 39 2.23 -1.36 15.73
C ILE A 39 1.34 -0.31 15.06
N ASP A 40 1.25 0.89 15.62
CA ASP A 40 0.50 2.01 15.02
C ASP A 40 1.04 2.36 13.63
N ARG A 41 2.37 2.32 13.45
CA ARG A 41 3.01 2.52 12.15
C ARG A 41 2.64 1.42 11.15
N LEU A 42 2.64 0.15 11.58
CA LEU A 42 2.22 -0.96 10.71
C LEU A 42 0.76 -0.82 10.29
N ILE A 43 -0.13 -0.45 11.21
CA ILE A 43 -1.54 -0.20 10.94
C ILE A 43 -1.68 0.91 9.89
N ALA A 44 -1.00 2.04 10.08
CA ALA A 44 -1.03 3.14 9.13
C ALA A 44 -0.55 2.73 7.72
N MET A 45 0.45 1.85 7.59
CA MET A 45 0.88 1.33 6.28
C MET A 45 -0.18 0.46 5.61
N VAL A 46 -0.94 -0.32 6.39
CA VAL A 46 -2.05 -1.14 5.87
C VAL A 46 -3.23 -0.27 5.46
N ASP A 47 -3.55 0.76 6.25
CA ASP A 47 -4.60 1.72 5.93
C ASP A 47 -4.27 2.48 4.63
N ASP A 48 -3.02 2.95 4.47
CA ASP A 48 -2.53 3.55 3.22
C ASP A 48 -2.70 2.62 2.01
N LEU A 49 -2.42 1.33 2.20
CA LEU A 49 -2.61 0.30 1.16
C LEU A 49 -4.09 0.16 0.79
N ASP A 50 -4.98 0.09 1.77
CA ASP A 50 -6.42 -0.01 1.52
C ASP A 50 -6.94 1.24 0.83
N GLU A 51 -6.60 2.44 1.31
CA GLU A 51 -6.99 3.70 0.67
C GLU A 51 -6.55 3.76 -0.79
N LYS A 52 -5.32 3.32 -1.10
CA LYS A 52 -4.84 3.27 -2.49
C LYS A 52 -5.59 2.26 -3.32
N MET A 53 -5.90 1.10 -2.78
CA MET A 53 -6.74 0.11 -3.45
C MET A 53 -8.15 0.65 -3.73
N GLN A 54 -8.79 1.32 -2.76
CA GLN A 54 -10.10 1.94 -2.95
C GLN A 54 -10.03 3.03 -4.02
N GLN A 55 -8.99 3.87 -4.01
CA GLN A 55 -8.76 4.89 -5.05
C GLN A 55 -8.61 4.29 -6.45
N PHE A 56 -8.00 3.11 -6.58
CA PHE A 56 -7.90 2.41 -7.86
C PHE A 56 -9.22 1.77 -8.28
N LYS A 57 -9.97 1.17 -7.35
CA LYS A 57 -11.30 0.61 -7.60
C LYS A 57 -12.33 1.68 -7.97
N SER A 58 -12.23 2.86 -7.39
CA SER A 58 -13.16 3.97 -7.64
C SER A 58 -12.83 4.76 -8.91
N ARG A 59 -11.70 4.48 -9.57
CA ARG A 59 -11.40 5.07 -10.88
C ARG A 59 -12.24 4.34 -11.93
N PRO A 60 -13.06 5.03 -12.73
CA PRO A 60 -13.66 4.40 -13.89
C PRO A 60 -12.55 3.83 -14.78
N GLU A 61 -12.74 2.60 -15.27
CA GLU A 61 -11.89 1.99 -16.31
C GLU A 61 -12.04 2.87 -17.57
N ASP A 62 -11.17 3.87 -17.71
CA ASP A 62 -11.07 4.84 -18.82
C ASP A 62 -12.40 5.29 -19.47
N GLU A 63 -12.82 6.55 -19.21
CA GLU A 63 -13.51 7.31 -20.26
C GLU A 63 -12.49 7.60 -21.38
N LYS A 64 -12.54 6.75 -22.42
CA LYS A 64 -12.03 6.88 -23.81
C LYS A 64 -10.69 6.23 -24.16
#